data_AF-R6VGJ3-F1
#
_entry.id   AF-R6VGJ3-F1
#
_cell.length_a   1.000
_cell.length_b   1.000
_cell.length_c   1.000
_cell.angle_alpha   90.00
_cell.angle_beta   90.00
_cell.angle_gamma   90.00
#
_symmetry.space_group_name_H-M   'P 1'
#
loop_
_entity.id
_entity.type
_entity.pdbx_description
1 polymer ?
#
loop_
_entity_poly.entity_id
_entity_poly.type
_entity_poly.pdbx_seq_one_letter_code
_entity_poly.pdbx_strand_id
1 'polypeptide(L)'
;MIREVQRVYRLQGVDINDKHIEVIVRQMLKKIRIENNGDSDYLPGVMVDALDYEDTVEELTKEGKEPPEGSQVMLGITKAALATNSFMSAASFQETTKVLTDAAIKGKIDPLVGLKENVIIGKLIPVGTGMKRYRSVKLDCDEEAEREIAQIRAEKAAKSEEENKKDDKREKAKEKEVAVEEEPAKDFASSDGELVYSTSTEDDGDIDA
;
A
#
# COMPACT_ATOMS: atom_id res chain seq x y z
N MET A 1 -31.57 8.68 11.67
CA MET A 1 -30.93 8.53 10.35
C MET A 1 -31.47 7.35 9.55
N ILE A 2 -31.40 6.11 10.05
CA ILE A 2 -31.83 4.89 9.32
C ILE A 2 -33.25 5.01 8.76
N ARG A 3 -34.22 5.39 9.60
CA ARG A 3 -35.63 5.56 9.19
C ARG A 3 -35.81 6.55 8.03
N GLU A 4 -35.01 7.62 7.99
CA GLU A 4 -35.14 8.66 6.97
C GLU A 4 -34.59 8.17 5.62
N VAL A 5 -33.41 7.55 5.64
CA VAL A 5 -32.81 6.95 4.44
C VAL A 5 -33.72 5.85 3.88
N GLN A 6 -34.22 4.97 4.77
CA GLN A 6 -35.10 3.88 4.36
C GLN A 6 -36.45 4.38 3.83
N ARG A 7 -36.98 5.50 4.33
CA ARG A 7 -38.19 6.13 3.80
C ARG A 7 -38.03 6.52 2.34
N VAL A 8 -36.90 7.13 1.98
CA VAL A 8 -36.62 7.53 0.59
C VAL A 8 -36.53 6.32 -0.34
N TYR A 9 -35.84 5.25 0.07
CA TYR A 9 -35.75 4.03 -0.73
C TYR A 9 -37.10 3.32 -0.90
N ARG A 10 -37.89 3.24 0.18
CA ARG A 10 -39.25 2.69 0.13
C ARG A 10 -40.17 3.50 -0.77
N LEU A 11 -40.05 4.84 -0.77
CA LEU A 11 -40.81 5.72 -1.67
C LEU A 11 -40.47 5.49 -3.15
N GLN A 12 -39.24 5.07 -3.44
CA GLN A 12 -38.80 4.69 -4.79
C GLN A 12 -39.07 3.23 -5.13
N GLY A 13 -39.75 2.48 -4.24
CA GLY A 13 -40.07 1.06 -4.43
C GLY A 13 -38.86 0.13 -4.32
N VAL A 14 -37.75 0.59 -3.75
CA VAL A 14 -36.53 -0.22 -3.55
C VAL A 14 -36.52 -0.77 -2.13
N ASP A 15 -36.46 -2.10 -2.00
CA ASP A 15 -36.30 -2.76 -0.71
C ASP A 15 -34.81 -2.95 -0.37
N ILE A 16 -34.40 -2.44 0.79
CA ILE A 16 -33.02 -2.51 1.29
C ILE A 16 -33.07 -2.92 2.76
N ASN A 17 -32.29 -3.95 3.10
CA ASN A 17 -32.15 -4.41 4.47
C ASN A 17 -31.43 -3.35 5.33
N ASP A 18 -31.97 -3.07 6.51
CA ASP A 18 -31.43 -2.10 7.47
C ASP A 18 -29.98 -2.35 7.86
N LYS A 19 -29.54 -3.62 7.85
CA LYS A 19 -28.15 -4.00 8.15
C LYS A 19 -27.14 -3.26 7.28
N HIS A 20 -27.46 -2.99 6.01
CA HIS A 20 -26.54 -2.27 5.12
C HIS A 20 -26.38 -0.81 5.54
N ILE A 21 -27.48 -0.15 5.90
CA ILE A 21 -27.48 1.25 6.34
C ILE A 21 -26.77 1.33 7.71
N GLU A 22 -27.02 0.39 8.61
CA GLU A 22 -26.38 0.31 9.92
C GLU A 22 -24.86 0.20 9.81
N VAL A 23 -24.35 -0.66 8.91
CA VAL A 23 -22.91 -0.78 8.67
C VAL A 23 -22.31 0.54 8.19
N ILE A 24 -23.01 1.30 7.33
CA ILE A 24 -22.54 2.60 6.87
C ILE A 24 -22.54 3.63 8.02
N VAL A 25 -23.62 3.69 8.80
CA VAL A 25 -23.76 4.61 9.94
C VAL A 25 -22.70 4.30 11.00
N ARG A 26 -22.38 3.02 11.23
CA ARG A 26 -21.28 2.60 12.10
C ARG A 26 -19.95 3.21 11.66
N GLN A 27 -19.67 3.25 10.36
CA GLN A 27 -18.44 3.88 9.85
C GLN A 27 -18.44 5.41 10.01
N MET A 28 -19.62 6.05 9.99
CA MET A 28 -19.75 7.49 10.24
C MET A 28 -19.54 7.86 11.71
N LEU A 29 -19.76 6.93 12.65
CA LEU A 29 -19.64 7.13 14.10
C LEU A 29 -18.33 6.61 14.69
N LYS A 30 -17.37 6.21 13.86
CA LYS A 30 -16.14 5.54 14.31
C LYS A 30 -15.18 6.43 15.12
N LYS A 31 -15.37 7.75 15.12
CA LYS A 31 -14.42 8.70 15.73
C LYS A 31 -14.98 9.37 16.97
N ILE A 32 -14.11 9.54 17.96
CA ILE A 32 -14.35 10.26 19.21
C ILE A 32 -13.45 11.49 19.21
N ARG A 33 -14.01 12.66 19.54
CA ARG A 33 -13.24 13.89 19.75
C ARG A 33 -12.90 13.99 21.22
N ILE A 34 -11.63 14.14 21.52
CA ILE A 34 -11.15 14.34 22.89
C ILE A 34 -11.50 15.77 23.33
N GLU A 35 -12.15 15.89 24.47
CA GLU A 35 -12.45 17.17 25.12
C GLU A 35 -11.43 17.46 26.21
N ASN A 36 -11.14 16.47 27.05
CA ASN A 36 -10.13 16.52 28.09
C ASN A 36 -9.20 15.30 28.00
N ASN A 37 -7.90 15.53 28.16
CA ASN A 37 -6.90 14.47 28.02
C ASN A 37 -6.75 13.61 29.29
N GLY A 38 -7.14 14.10 30.47
CA GLY A 38 -6.88 13.40 31.73
C GLY A 38 -5.38 13.06 31.85
N ASP A 39 -5.09 11.81 32.22
CA ASP A 39 -3.72 11.27 32.27
C ASP A 39 -3.31 10.52 30.98
N SER A 40 -4.09 10.63 29.90
CA SER A 40 -3.75 10.03 28.60
C SER A 40 -2.78 10.88 27.79
N ASP A 41 -2.11 10.25 26.82
CA ASP A 41 -1.24 10.93 25.85
C ASP A 41 -2.01 11.68 24.75
N TYR A 42 -3.35 11.73 24.83
CA TYR A 42 -4.14 12.41 23.83
C TYR A 42 -4.07 13.93 23.95
N LEU A 43 -4.17 14.59 22.81
CA LEU A 43 -4.28 16.04 22.74
C LEU A 43 -5.76 16.46 22.67
N PRO A 44 -6.19 17.46 23.47
CA PRO A 44 -7.54 18.01 23.38
C PRO A 44 -7.86 18.47 21.95
N GLY A 45 -9.06 18.16 21.48
CA GLY A 45 -9.55 18.49 20.14
C GLY A 45 -9.17 17.51 19.03
N VAL A 46 -8.28 16.55 19.29
CA VAL A 46 -7.93 15.50 18.31
C VAL A 46 -9.07 14.47 18.21
N MET A 47 -9.23 13.92 17.01
CA MET A 47 -10.16 12.81 16.76
C MET A 47 -9.39 11.48 16.77
N VAL A 48 -9.82 10.57 17.62
CA VAL A 48 -9.26 9.22 17.78
C VAL A 48 -10.28 8.17 17.38
N ASP A 49 -9.84 6.94 17.09
CA ASP A 49 -10.77 5.84 16.84
C ASP A 49 -11.49 5.44 18.13
N ALA A 50 -12.76 5.07 18.02
CA ALA A 50 -13.54 4.68 19.18
C ALA A 50 -12.95 3.46 19.91
N LEU A 51 -12.42 2.49 19.16
CA LEU A 51 -11.79 1.31 19.75
C LEU A 51 -10.49 1.67 20.48
N ASP A 52 -9.62 2.47 19.86
CA ASP A 52 -8.36 2.90 20.48
C ASP A 52 -8.63 3.72 21.77
N TYR A 53 -9.70 4.52 21.78
CA TYR A 53 -10.15 5.26 22.96
C TYR A 53 -10.69 4.33 24.06
N GLU A 54 -11.51 3.34 23.71
CA GLU A 54 -12.04 2.36 24.67
C GLU A 54 -10.89 1.55 25.31
N ASP A 55 -9.93 1.10 24.51
CA ASP A 55 -8.75 0.36 24.99
C ASP A 55 -7.91 1.21 25.97
N THR A 56 -7.63 2.47 25.63
CA THR A 56 -6.86 3.38 26.50
C THR A 56 -7.58 3.75 27.79
N VAL A 57 -8.91 3.94 27.74
CA VAL A 57 -9.72 4.14 28.94
C VAL A 57 -9.68 2.91 29.84
N GLU A 58 -9.77 1.70 29.27
CA GLU A 58 -9.70 0.45 30.03
C GLU A 58 -8.32 0.27 30.69
N GLU A 59 -7.23 0.62 30.01
CA GLU A 59 -5.88 0.57 30.57
C GLU A 59 -5.68 1.57 31.72
N LEU A 60 -6.03 2.84 31.51
CA LEU A 60 -5.84 3.88 32.54
C LEU A 60 -6.70 3.64 33.78
N THR A 61 -7.92 3.13 33.60
CA THR A 61 -8.80 2.78 34.73
C THR A 61 -8.26 1.60 35.54
N LYS A 62 -7.59 0.62 34.90
CA LYS A 62 -6.88 -0.46 35.60
C LYS A 62 -5.67 0.04 36.40
N GLU A 63 -4.98 1.06 35.89
CA GLU A 63 -3.87 1.71 36.58
C GLU A 63 -4.33 2.69 37.68
N GLY A 64 -5.63 2.99 37.78
CA GLY A 64 -6.19 3.94 38.74
C GLY A 64 -5.93 5.40 38.39
N LYS A 65 -5.61 5.70 37.13
CA LYS A 65 -5.41 7.04 36.59
C LYS A 65 -6.70 7.66 36.08
N GLU A 66 -6.69 8.96 35.81
CA GLU A 66 -7.86 9.67 35.27
C GLU A 66 -8.01 9.41 33.76
N PRO A 67 -9.09 8.76 33.30
CA PRO A 67 -9.29 8.48 31.88
C PRO A 67 -9.59 9.76 31.09
N PRO A 68 -9.30 9.80 29.78
CA PRO A 68 -9.66 10.92 28.93
C PRO A 68 -11.18 11.06 28.82
N GLU A 69 -11.66 12.28 28.63
CA GLU A 69 -13.05 12.57 28.30
C GLU A 69 -13.16 12.90 26.81
N GLY A 70 -14.06 12.20 26.11
CA GLY A 70 -14.32 12.45 24.71
C GLY A 70 -15.78 12.26 24.33
N SER A 71 -16.24 13.01 23.34
CA SER A 71 -17.58 12.89 22.77
C SER A 71 -17.54 12.26 21.38
N GLN A 72 -18.46 11.32 21.13
CA GLN A 72 -18.56 10.67 19.83
C GLN A 72 -19.04 11.66 18.77
N VAL A 73 -18.34 11.74 17.64
CA VAL A 73 -18.66 12.67 16.55
C VAL A 73 -19.13 11.91 15.33
N MET A 74 -20.27 12.30 14.78
CA MET A 74 -20.75 11.80 13.50
C MET A 74 -20.07 12.54 12.34
N LEU A 75 -19.32 11.80 11.54
CA LEU A 75 -18.66 12.30 10.33
C LEU A 75 -19.47 11.93 9.08
N GLY A 76 -19.51 12.83 8.10
CA GLY A 76 -20.01 12.50 6.77
C GLY A 76 -19.15 11.40 6.11
N ILE A 77 -19.74 10.60 5.21
CA ILE A 77 -19.07 9.44 4.59
C ILE A 77 -17.70 9.81 3.98
N THR A 78 -17.63 10.93 3.26
CA THR A 78 -16.38 11.44 2.66
C THR A 78 -15.32 11.77 3.70
N LYS A 79 -15.69 12.43 4.80
CA LYS A 79 -14.75 12.75 5.90
C LYS A 79 -14.33 11.50 6.66
N ALA A 80 -15.24 10.56 6.90
CA ALA A 80 -14.95 9.29 7.54
C ALA A 80 -13.97 8.45 6.70
N ALA A 81 -14.11 8.45 5.38
CA ALA A 81 -13.21 7.75 4.46
C ALA A 81 -11.79 8.34 4.44
N LEU A 82 -11.66 9.66 4.54
CA LEU A 82 -10.36 10.33 4.65
C LEU A 82 -9.70 10.16 6.04
N ALA A 83 -10.51 10.02 7.09
CA ALA A 83 -10.05 9.86 8.48
C ALA A 83 -9.72 8.40 8.84
N THR A 84 -9.41 7.55 7.87
CA THR A 84 -8.94 6.18 8.12
C THR A 84 -7.50 6.18 8.67
N ASN A 85 -7.13 5.12 9.39
CA ASN A 85 -5.82 5.02 10.04
C ASN A 85 -4.69 4.73 9.03
N SER A 86 -5.01 4.14 7.88
CA SER A 86 -4.06 3.90 6.80
C SER A 86 -3.93 5.12 5.88
N PHE A 87 -2.71 5.64 5.75
CA PHE A 87 -2.44 6.73 4.82
C PHE A 87 -2.48 6.25 3.36
N MET A 88 -2.14 5.00 3.04
CA MET A 88 -2.22 4.45 1.68
C MET A 88 -3.67 4.35 1.21
N SER A 89 -4.56 3.86 2.07
CA SER A 89 -5.99 3.82 1.81
C SER A 89 -6.60 5.22 1.71
N ALA A 90 -6.21 6.15 2.59
CA ALA A 90 -6.70 7.53 2.57
C ALA A 90 -6.24 8.27 1.30
N ALA A 91 -4.95 8.19 0.96
CA ALA A 91 -4.38 8.88 -0.20
C ALA A 91 -5.01 8.41 -1.51
N SER A 92 -5.33 7.12 -1.63
CA SER A 92 -5.97 6.58 -2.83
C SER A 92 -7.45 6.96 -3.00
N PHE A 93 -8.07 7.66 -2.04
CA PHE A 93 -9.45 8.14 -2.18
C PHE A 93 -9.47 9.56 -2.76
N GLN A 94 -9.02 10.55 -1.99
CA GLN A 94 -8.95 11.98 -2.35
C GLN A 94 -7.83 12.67 -1.55
N GLU A 95 -7.51 13.93 -1.88
CA GLU A 95 -6.52 14.76 -1.15
C GLU A 95 -5.11 14.13 -1.02
N THR A 96 -4.65 13.39 -2.05
CA THR A 96 -3.36 12.66 -2.09
C THR A 96 -2.18 13.43 -1.49
N THR A 97 -1.94 14.66 -1.99
CA THR A 97 -0.80 15.49 -1.57
C THR A 97 -0.82 15.79 -0.08
N LYS A 98 -1.98 16.14 0.47
CA LYS A 98 -2.13 16.50 1.88
C LYS A 98 -1.94 15.28 2.79
N VAL A 99 -2.52 14.14 2.41
CA VAL A 99 -2.42 12.90 3.17
C VAL A 99 -0.97 12.39 3.21
N LEU A 100 -0.28 12.37 2.07
CA LEU A 100 1.10 11.91 1.99
C LEU A 100 2.07 12.84 2.71
N THR A 101 1.85 14.16 2.64
CA THR A 101 2.68 15.14 3.35
C THR A 101 2.52 15.00 4.87
N ASP A 102 1.29 14.88 5.38
CA ASP A 102 1.06 14.67 6.81
C ASP A 102 1.66 13.34 7.30
N ALA A 103 1.55 12.28 6.49
CA ALA A 103 2.15 10.99 6.80
C ALA A 103 3.68 11.04 6.81
N ALA A 104 4.30 11.76 5.86
CA ALA A 104 5.75 11.93 5.78
C ALA A 104 6.29 12.75 6.96
N ILE A 105 5.63 13.86 7.32
CA ILE A 105 6.02 14.70 8.47
C ILE A 105 5.97 13.89 9.78
N LYS A 106 4.93 13.07 9.95
CA LYS A 106 4.72 12.25 11.15
C LYS A 106 5.48 10.91 11.12
N GLY A 107 6.12 10.56 10.01
CA GLY A 107 6.78 9.27 9.82
C GLY A 107 5.82 8.08 10.01
N LYS A 108 4.56 8.19 9.57
CA LYS A 108 3.54 7.15 9.80
C LYS A 108 3.90 5.86 9.07
N ILE A 109 3.72 4.74 9.77
CA ILE A 109 3.89 3.38 9.22
C ILE A 109 2.50 2.79 8.97
N ASP A 110 2.29 2.17 7.79
CA ASP A 110 1.04 1.52 7.44
C ASP A 110 1.10 0.02 7.77
N PRO A 111 0.25 -0.52 8.68
CA PRO A 111 0.28 -1.92 9.05
C PRO A 111 -0.36 -2.87 8.01
N LEU A 112 -0.94 -2.34 6.92
CA LEU A 112 -1.55 -3.13 5.83
C LEU A 112 -2.67 -4.06 6.31
N VAL A 113 -3.51 -3.57 7.21
CA VAL A 113 -4.66 -4.32 7.76
C VAL A 113 -5.89 -4.15 6.87
N GLY A 114 -5.95 -3.07 6.10
CA GLY A 114 -7.08 -2.75 5.24
C GLY A 114 -7.12 -3.53 3.93
N LEU A 115 -8.29 -3.56 3.30
CA LEU A 115 -8.45 -4.17 1.98
C LEU A 115 -7.66 -3.40 0.91
N LYS A 116 -7.83 -2.07 0.87
CA LYS A 116 -7.37 -1.22 -0.23
C LYS A 116 -5.84 -1.11 -0.28
N GLU A 117 -5.19 -0.98 0.89
CA GLU A 117 -3.72 -1.05 1.00
C GLU A 117 -3.14 -2.31 0.35
N ASN A 118 -3.69 -3.49 0.71
CA ASN A 118 -3.19 -4.76 0.21
C ASN A 118 -3.39 -4.89 -1.30
N VAL A 119 -4.53 -4.42 -1.83
CA VAL A 119 -4.78 -4.38 -3.28
C VAL A 119 -3.76 -3.49 -4.00
N ILE A 120 -3.48 -2.29 -3.48
CA ILE A 120 -2.52 -1.36 -4.11
C ILE A 120 -1.12 -1.95 -4.18
N ILE A 121 -0.70 -2.69 -3.15
CA ILE A 121 0.62 -3.31 -3.08
C ILE A 121 0.68 -4.64 -3.85
N GLY A 122 -0.46 -5.26 -4.15
CA GLY A 122 -0.54 -6.58 -4.78
C GLY A 122 -0.39 -7.76 -3.80
N LYS A 123 -0.63 -7.52 -2.50
CA LYS A 123 -0.67 -8.56 -1.47
C LYS A 123 -2.08 -9.13 -1.32
N LEU A 124 -2.21 -10.40 -0.89
CA LEU A 124 -3.52 -10.99 -0.62
C LEU A 124 -4.33 -10.14 0.36
N ILE A 125 -5.57 -9.84 -0.02
CA ILE A 125 -6.52 -9.10 0.82
C ILE A 125 -6.93 -9.89 2.07
N PRO A 126 -7.11 -9.25 3.23
CA PRO A 126 -7.39 -9.93 4.50
C PRO A 126 -8.86 -10.30 4.69
N VAL A 127 -9.55 -10.73 3.64
CA VAL A 127 -10.98 -11.13 3.66
C VAL A 127 -11.17 -12.46 2.94
N GLY A 128 -12.22 -13.20 3.30
CA GLY A 128 -12.49 -14.53 2.72
C GLY A 128 -11.32 -15.48 2.92
N THR A 129 -10.87 -16.14 1.85
CA THR A 129 -9.72 -17.08 1.87
C THR A 129 -8.40 -16.42 2.25
N GLY A 130 -8.29 -15.09 2.17
CA GLY A 130 -7.11 -14.35 2.59
C GLY A 130 -7.02 -14.11 4.09
N MET A 131 -8.06 -14.41 4.88
CA MET A 131 -7.97 -14.36 6.33
C MET A 131 -6.99 -15.42 6.85
N LYS A 132 -6.22 -15.08 7.89
CA LYS A 132 -5.24 -16.01 8.51
C LYS A 132 -5.85 -17.38 8.80
N ARG A 133 -7.08 -17.41 9.32
CA ARG A 133 -7.82 -18.65 9.65
C ARG A 133 -7.92 -19.63 8.49
N TYR A 134 -8.11 -19.16 7.25
CA TYR A 134 -8.22 -20.02 6.08
C TYR A 134 -6.85 -20.28 5.42
N ARG A 135 -5.93 -19.31 5.49
CA ARG A 135 -4.59 -19.45 4.93
C ARG A 135 -3.69 -20.41 5.72
N SER A 136 -3.87 -20.48 7.03
CA SER A 136 -3.05 -21.30 7.92
C SER A 136 -3.67 -22.66 8.25
N VAL A 137 -4.73 -23.06 7.56
CA VAL A 137 -5.28 -24.41 7.72
C VAL A 137 -4.26 -25.39 7.16
N LYS A 138 -3.67 -26.17 8.06
CA LYS A 138 -2.96 -27.39 7.68
C LYS A 138 -4.02 -28.47 7.49
N LEU A 139 -4.06 -29.06 6.31
CA LEU A 139 -4.93 -30.20 6.07
C LEU A 139 -4.20 -31.42 6.63
N ASP A 140 -4.82 -32.13 7.57
CA ASP A 140 -4.31 -33.41 8.10
C ASP A 140 -4.46 -34.56 7.08
N CYS A 141 -4.58 -34.24 5.79
CA CYS A 141 -4.55 -35.21 4.71
C CYS A 141 -3.10 -35.38 4.25
N ASP A 142 -2.55 -36.53 4.64
CA ASP A 142 -1.53 -37.29 3.94
C ASP A 142 -0.08 -36.80 4.11
N GLU A 143 0.70 -37.51 4.97
CA GLU A 143 2.17 -37.52 4.89
C GLU A 143 2.66 -37.77 3.45
N GLU A 144 1.84 -38.38 2.60
CA GLU A 144 2.06 -38.60 1.17
C GLU A 144 1.84 -37.33 0.33
N ALA A 145 0.77 -36.55 0.57
CA ALA A 145 0.52 -35.29 -0.14
C ALA A 145 1.51 -34.19 0.28
N GLU A 146 1.95 -34.16 1.55
CA GLU A 146 3.01 -33.25 1.99
C GLU A 146 4.35 -33.56 1.28
N ARG A 147 4.66 -34.84 1.06
CA ARG A 147 5.85 -35.26 0.27
C ARG A 147 5.72 -34.87 -1.20
N GLU A 148 4.55 -35.05 -1.81
CA GLU A 148 4.29 -34.64 -3.19
C GLU A 148 4.36 -33.11 -3.35
N ILE A 149 3.77 -32.34 -2.45
CA ILE A 149 3.81 -30.87 -2.47
C ILE A 149 5.24 -30.37 -2.22
N ALA A 150 6.01 -31.02 -1.33
CA ALA A 150 7.41 -30.70 -1.10
C ALA A 150 8.27 -31.00 -2.33
N GLN A 151 8.05 -32.13 -3.01
CA GLN A 151 8.72 -32.47 -4.27
C GLN A 151 8.36 -31.47 -5.38
N ILE A 152 7.09 -31.12 -5.54
CA ILE A 152 6.65 -30.12 -6.54
C ILE A 152 7.25 -28.74 -6.24
N ARG A 153 7.33 -28.32 -4.97
CA ARG A 153 7.96 -27.06 -4.57
C ARG A 153 9.47 -27.08 -4.77
N ALA A 154 10.14 -28.19 -4.47
CA ALA A 154 11.57 -28.38 -4.70
C ALA A 154 11.90 -28.40 -6.19
N GLU A 155 11.09 -29.08 -7.01
CA GLU A 155 11.24 -29.07 -8.48
C GLU A 155 10.97 -27.70 -9.08
N LYS A 156 9.98 -26.95 -8.58
CA LYS A 156 9.74 -25.57 -9.02
C LYS A 156 10.86 -24.63 -8.58
N ALA A 157 11.39 -24.78 -7.37
CA ALA A 157 12.55 -24.02 -6.90
C ALA A 157 13.79 -24.35 -7.73
N ALA A 158 14.06 -25.64 -7.99
CA ALA A 158 15.15 -26.08 -8.85
C ALA A 158 14.99 -25.61 -10.30
N LYS A 159 13.77 -25.64 -10.86
CA LYS A 159 13.48 -25.07 -12.18
C LYS A 159 13.68 -23.56 -12.21
N SER A 160 13.27 -22.83 -11.17
CA SER A 160 13.51 -21.39 -11.08
C SER A 160 15.00 -21.05 -10.90
N GLU A 161 15.78 -21.91 -10.22
CA GLU A 161 17.23 -21.77 -10.13
C GLU A 161 17.95 -22.16 -11.43
N GLU A 162 17.44 -23.14 -12.18
CA GLU A 162 17.95 -23.49 -13.50
C GLU A 162 17.60 -22.45 -14.57
N GLU A 163 16.41 -21.84 -14.49
CA GLU A 163 16.02 -20.69 -15.31
C GLU A 163 16.89 -19.48 -14.98
N ASN A 164 17.07 -19.14 -13.69
CA ASN A 164 17.99 -18.07 -13.29
C ASN A 164 19.45 -18.34 -13.70
N LYS A 165 19.93 -19.60 -13.60
CA LYS A 165 21.29 -19.97 -14.08
C LYS A 165 21.42 -19.97 -15.61
N LYS A 166 20.33 -20.23 -16.35
CA LYS A 166 20.30 -20.12 -17.81
C LYS A 166 20.27 -18.67 -18.25
N ASP A 167 19.53 -17.82 -17.56
CA ASP A 167 19.51 -16.38 -17.81
C ASP A 167 20.87 -15.74 -17.47
N ASP A 168 21.49 -16.09 -16.34
CA ASP A 168 22.86 -15.67 -15.99
C ASP A 168 23.91 -16.12 -17.02
N LYS A 169 23.78 -17.34 -17.57
CA LYS A 169 24.68 -17.84 -18.63
C LYS A 169 24.42 -17.16 -19.97
N ARG A 170 23.17 -16.78 -20.26
CA ARG A 170 22.80 -16.07 -21.47
C ARG A 170 23.26 -14.60 -21.43
N GLU A 171 23.25 -13.98 -20.25
CA GLU A 171 23.85 -12.66 -20.03
C GLU A 171 25.38 -12.70 -20.14
N LYS A 172 26.06 -13.67 -19.49
CA LYS A 172 27.52 -13.84 -19.63
C LYS A 172 27.99 -14.25 -21.03
N ALA A 173 27.15 -14.93 -21.81
CA ALA A 173 27.44 -15.25 -23.21
C ALA A 173 27.32 -14.01 -24.11
N LYS A 174 26.32 -13.16 -23.87
CA LYS A 174 26.19 -11.86 -24.54
C LYS A 174 27.36 -10.93 -24.22
N GLU A 175 27.81 -10.86 -22.96
CA GLU A 175 28.99 -10.07 -22.60
C GLU A 175 30.28 -10.61 -23.23
N LYS A 176 30.41 -11.94 -23.38
CA LYS A 176 31.56 -12.55 -24.08
C LYS A 176 31.53 -12.38 -25.59
N GLU A 177 30.36 -12.40 -26.23
CA GLU A 177 30.24 -12.09 -27.67
C GLU A 177 30.57 -10.63 -27.95
N VAL A 178 30.15 -9.70 -27.09
CA VAL A 178 30.51 -8.28 -27.21
C VAL A 178 32.00 -8.02 -26.99
N ALA A 179 32.67 -8.80 -26.12
CA ALA A 179 34.10 -8.65 -25.85
C ALA A 179 35.04 -9.28 -26.91
N VAL A 180 34.52 -10.06 -27.86
CA VAL A 180 35.32 -10.72 -28.91
C VAL A 180 35.32 -9.94 -30.24
N GLU A 181 34.48 -8.91 -30.40
CA GLU A 181 34.44 -8.08 -31.61
C GLU A 181 35.33 -6.82 -31.61
N GLU A 182 36.06 -6.52 -30.53
CA GLU A 182 37.09 -5.46 -30.57
C GLU A 182 38.51 -6.06 -30.56
N GLU A 183 39.02 -6.36 -31.75
CA GLU A 183 40.47 -6.37 -32.00
C GLU A 183 40.92 -5.05 -32.67
N PRO A 184 42.08 -4.50 -32.28
CA PRO A 184 42.49 -3.14 -32.59
C PRO A 184 43.03 -2.97 -34.02
N ALA A 185 42.64 -1.87 -34.68
CA ALA A 185 43.21 -1.46 -35.96
C ALA A 185 44.68 -1.02 -35.80
N LYS A 186 45.56 -1.54 -36.67
CA LYS A 186 47.01 -1.29 -36.70
C LYS A 186 47.39 -0.02 -37.48
N ASP A 187 48.24 0.77 -36.84
CA ASP A 187 49.33 1.65 -37.31
C ASP A 187 49.35 2.18 -38.76
N PHE A 188 49.35 3.52 -38.88
CA PHE A 188 50.14 4.26 -39.88
C PHE A 188 50.80 5.49 -39.23
N ALA A 189 52.01 5.77 -39.71
CA ALA A 189 53.09 6.49 -39.01
C ALA A 189 53.05 8.03 -39.09
N SER A 190 53.71 8.64 -38.10
CA SER A 190 54.55 9.87 -38.10
C SER A 190 54.07 11.12 -38.85
N SER A 191 53.89 12.23 -38.13
CA SER A 191 54.83 13.38 -38.06
C SER A 191 54.10 14.67 -37.67
N ASP A 192 54.66 15.35 -36.67
CA ASP A 192 54.57 16.80 -36.40
C ASP A 192 53.20 17.42 -36.09
N GLY A 193 53.17 18.15 -34.97
CA GLY A 193 51.96 18.75 -34.41
C GLY A 193 51.62 20.12 -34.97
N GLU A 194 50.39 20.55 -34.75
CA GLU A 194 50.08 21.92 -34.37
C GLU A 194 48.65 22.00 -33.80
N LEU A 195 48.46 22.95 -32.91
CA LEU A 195 47.21 23.29 -32.24
C LEU A 195 46.49 24.36 -33.08
N VAL A 196 45.27 24.12 -33.59
CA VAL A 196 44.44 25.23 -34.09
C VAL A 196 42.95 24.99 -33.85
N TYR A 197 42.32 25.96 -33.21
CA TYR A 197 40.89 26.13 -33.01
C TYR A 197 40.29 26.83 -34.24
N SER A 198 39.14 26.39 -34.77
CA SER A 198 38.20 27.31 -35.44
C SER A 198 36.82 26.72 -35.64
N THR A 199 35.85 27.54 -35.25
CA THR A 199 34.41 27.52 -35.46
C THR A 199 34.01 27.67 -36.94
N SER A 200 32.72 27.46 -37.22
CA SER A 200 31.76 28.28 -38.01
C SER A 200 30.87 27.35 -38.87
N THR A 201 29.56 27.29 -38.58
CA THR A 201 28.42 27.86 -39.38
C THR A 201 28.18 27.08 -40.67
N GLU A 202 27.00 26.80 -41.20
CA GLU A 202 25.64 27.37 -41.21
C GLU A 202 24.75 26.24 -41.81
N ASP A 203 23.55 25.99 -41.29
CA ASP A 203 22.26 26.53 -41.76
C ASP A 203 21.68 25.82 -43.01
N ASP A 204 20.44 25.38 -42.85
CA ASP A 204 19.33 25.40 -43.82
C ASP A 204 18.39 24.19 -43.67
N GLY A 205 17.13 24.49 -43.34
CA GLY A 205 16.01 23.70 -43.85
C GLY A 205 14.84 23.46 -42.91
N ASP A 206 14.06 24.51 -42.63
CA ASP A 206 12.65 24.42 -42.25
C ASP A 206 11.85 23.51 -43.21
N ILE A 207 10.83 22.82 -42.70
CA ILE A 207 9.49 22.69 -43.32
C ILE A 207 8.48 22.26 -42.26
N ASP A 208 7.48 23.13 -42.06
CA ASP A 208 6.29 22.99 -41.24
C ASP A 208 5.35 21.84 -41.67
N ALA A 209 4.64 21.25 -40.70
CA ALA A 209 3.17 21.22 -40.60
C ALA A 209 2.71 20.61 -39.27
#